data_AF-A0A660HR30-F1
#
_entry.id   AF-A0A660HR30-F1
#
_cell.length_a   1.000
_cell.length_b   1.000
_cell.length_c   1.000
_cell.angle_alpha   90.00
_cell.angle_beta   90.00
_cell.angle_gamma   90.00
#
_symmetry.space_group_name_H-M   'P 1'
#
loop_
_entity.id
_entity.type
_entity.pdbx_description
1 polymer ?
#
loop_
_entity_poly.entity_id
_entity_poly.type
_entity_poly.pdbx_seq_one_letter_code
_entity_poly.pdbx_strand_id
1 'polypeptide(L)' 'MEEIYKFSAVIHKEDKWYVSWCPELDVASQGETIEETIDKLKEAV' A
#
# COMPACT_ATOMS: atom_id res chain seq x y z
N MET A 1 -12.19 -18.39 -12.95
CA MET A 1 -12.64 -17.51 -11.86
C MET A 1 -11.39 -16.94 -11.24
N GLU A 2 -11.24 -15.62 -11.24
CA GLU A 2 -10.13 -14.98 -10.53
C GLU A 2 -10.50 -14.90 -9.06
N GLU A 3 -9.60 -15.35 -8.17
CA GLU A 3 -9.77 -15.18 -6.74
C GLU A 3 -9.43 -13.74 -6.37
N ILE A 4 -10.39 -13.04 -5.75
CA ILE A 4 -10.21 -11.69 -5.26
C ILE A 4 -9.87 -11.77 -3.77
N TYR A 5 -8.66 -11.36 -3.42
CA TYR A 5 -8.24 -11.23 -2.02
C TYR A 5 -8.46 -9.81 -1.51
N LYS A 6 -8.81 -9.69 -0.23
CA LYS A 6 -8.92 -8.42 0.47
C LYS A 6 -7.88 -8.38 1.58
N PHE A 7 -7.04 -7.36 1.54
CA PHE A 7 -6.01 -7.11 2.54
C PHE A 7 -6.21 -5.73 3.18
N SER A 8 -5.62 -5.55 4.35
CA SER A 8 -5.55 -4.26 5.03
C SER A 8 -4.27 -3.53 4.63
N ALA A 9 -4.33 -2.20 4.60
CA ALA A 9 -3.15 -1.36 4.46
C ALA A 9 -3.15 -0.29 5.56
N VAL A 10 -2.01 -0.11 6.20
CA VAL A 10 -1.75 1.00 7.14
C VAL A 10 -0.99 2.07 6.38
N ILE A 11 -1.45 3.33 6.49
CA ILE A 11 -0.82 4.46 5.83
C ILE A 11 -0.23 5.40 6.88
N HIS A 12 1.06 5.65 6.76
CA HIS A 12 1.81 6.58 7.60
C HIS A 12 2.27 7.75 6.75
N LYS A 13 2.14 8.98 7.26
CA LYS A 13 2.73 10.15 6.63
C LYS A 13 4.11 10.41 7.25
N GLU A 14 5.14 10.42 6.41
CA GLU A 14 6.52 10.69 6.78
C GLU A 14 7.04 11.89 5.97
N ASP A 15 7.10 13.05 6.60
CA ASP A 15 7.45 14.33 5.98
C ASP A 15 6.61 14.62 4.71
N LYS A 16 7.26 14.53 3.54
CA LYS A 16 6.66 14.75 2.21
C LYS A 16 6.12 13.48 1.55
N TRP A 17 6.28 12.33 2.20
CA TRP A 17 5.91 11.03 1.69
C TRP A 17 4.75 10.42 2.49
N TYR A 18 4.01 9.54 1.83
CA TYR A 18 3.12 8.57 2.44
C TYR A 18 3.74 7.19 2.24
N VAL A 19 3.80 6.42 3.31
CA VAL A 19 4.25 5.03 3.33
C VAL A 19 3.02 4.16 3.57
N SER A 20 2.76 3.20 2.67
CA SER A 20 1.71 2.20 2.81
C SER A 20 2.33 0.84 3.14
N TRP A 21 1.74 0.10 4.08
CA TRP A 21 2.20 -1.23 4.49
C TRP A 21 1.01 -2.17 4.62
N CYS A 22 1.12 -3.37 4.03
CA CYS A 22 0.18 -4.48 4.17
C CYS A 22 0.75 -5.51 5.17
N PRO A 23 0.22 -5.55 6.41
CA PRO A 23 0.73 -6.47 7.45
C PRO A 23 0.58 -7.95 7.08
N GLU A 24 -0.44 -8.31 6.32
CA GLU A 24 -0.75 -9.70 5.97
C GLU A 24 0.27 -10.30 4.99
N LEU A 25 0.93 -9.47 4.18
CA LEU A 25 1.88 -9.88 3.16
C LEU A 25 3.32 -9.43 3.46
N ASP A 26 3.49 -8.60 4.49
CA ASP A 26 4.75 -7.94 4.84
C ASP A 26 5.37 -7.17 3.65
N VAL A 27 4.51 -6.47 2.92
CA VAL A 27 4.87 -5.64 1.75
C VAL A 27 4.57 -4.18 2.04
N ALA A 28 5.47 -3.29 1.63
CA ALA A 28 5.30 -1.85 1.77
C ALA A 28 5.61 -1.10 0.47
N SER A 29 5.04 0.10 0.34
CA SER A 29 5.31 1.04 -0.75
C SER A 29 5.31 2.48 -0.25
N GLN A 30 5.70 3.42 -1.11
CA GLN A 30 5.67 4.85 -0.81
C GLN A 30 5.26 5.72 -2.01
N GLY A 31 4.65 6.87 -1.73
CA GLY A 31 4.24 7.87 -2.72
C GLY A 31 4.18 9.28 -2.15
N GLU A 32 4.18 10.30 -3.00
CA GLU A 32 4.00 11.70 -2.59
C GLU A 32 2.53 11.99 -2.24
N THR A 33 1.59 11.13 -2.69
CA THR A 33 0.17 11.16 -2.31
C THR A 33 -0.31 9.83 -1.76
N ILE A 34 -1.47 9.85 -1.11
CA ILE A 34 -2.13 8.65 -0.58
C ILE A 34 -2.53 7.71 -1.73
N GLU A 35 -3.07 8.26 -2.82
CA GLU A 35 -3.49 7.50 -4.00
C GLU A 35 -2.30 6.79 -4.64
N GLU A 36 -1.17 7.51 -4.82
CA GLU A 36 0.04 6.95 -5.42
C GLU A 36 0.59 5.78 -4.59
N THR A 37 0.70 5.93 -3.26
CA THR A 37 1.22 4.85 -2.41
C THR A 37 0.28 3.64 -2.37
N ILE A 38 -1.04 3.84 -2.51
CA ILE A 38 -2.01 2.75 -2.58
C ILE A 38 -1.88 2.00 -3.90
N ASP A 39 -1.79 2.72 -5.02
CA ASP A 39 -1.71 2.08 -6.35
C ASP A 39 -0.41 1.30 -6.51
N LYS A 40 0.71 1.84 -6.04
CA LYS A 40 1.97 1.09 -5.99
C LYS A 40 1.92 -0.10 -5.05
N LEU A 41 1.21 -0.01 -3.92
CA LEU A 41 1.06 -1.16 -3.02
C LEU A 41 0.23 -2.27 -3.68
N LYS A 42 -0.79 -1.92 -4.47
CA LYS A 42 -1.58 -2.90 -5.25
C LYS A 42 -0.77 -3.57 -6.35
N GLU A 43 0.21 -2.89 -6.95
CA GLU A 43 1.11 -3.49 -7.94
C GLU A 43 2.13 -4.46 -7.31
N ALA A 44 2.40 -4.30 -6.01
CA ALA A 44 3.36 -5.12 -5.26
C ALA A 44 2.75 -6.40 -4.67
N VAL A 45 1.43 -6.57 -4.71
CA VAL A 45 0.66 -7.71 -4.15
C VAL A 45 0.00 -8.52 -5.26
#